data_AF-A0A942NNL7-F1
#
_entry.id   AF-A0A942NNL7-F1
#
_cell.length_a   1.000
_cell.length_b   1.000
_cell.length_c   1.000
_cell.angle_alpha   90.00
_cell.angle_beta   90.00
_cell.angle_gamma   90.00
#
_symmetry.space_group_name_H-M   'P 1'
#
loop_
_entity.id
_entity.type
_entity.pdbx_description
1 polymer ?
#
loop_
_entity_poly.entity_id
_entity_poly.type
_entity_poly.pdbx_seq_one_letter_code
_entity_poly.pdbx_strand_id
1 'polypeptide(L)' 'MIQKPSVGRIVHFYTEDTSKHFNGQGIGPYPAIVTQCFDGPYVNLKVLHWGGVYDEGSVSHKDDCLGRYWAWPERV' A
#
# COMPACT_ATOMS: atom_id res chain seq x y z
N MET A 1 14.41 -1.50 -13.48
CA MET A 1 13.48 -0.35 -13.51
C MET A 1 12.25 -0.73 -12.71
N ILE A 2 11.93 0.02 -11.65
CA ILE A 2 10.69 -0.18 -10.89
C ILE A 2 9.53 0.12 -11.84
N GLN A 3 8.63 -0.83 -12.04
CA GLN A 3 7.45 -0.61 -12.87
C GLN A 3 6.62 0.51 -12.24
N LYS A 4 6.25 1.53 -13.02
CA LYS A 4 5.36 2.59 -12.54
C LYS A 4 3.97 2.01 -12.27
N PRO A 5 3.35 2.33 -11.12
CA PRO A 5 1.99 1.89 -10.83
C PRO A 5 0.98 2.58 -11.75
N SER A 6 -0.17 1.95 -11.94
CA SER A 6 -1.32 2.51 -12.67
C SER A 6 -2.58 2.36 -11.81
N VAL A 7 -3.54 3.26 -12.02
CA VAL A 7 -4.85 3.20 -11.35
C VAL A 7 -5.53 1.86 -11.64
N GLY A 8 -6.14 1.27 -10.62
CA GLY A 8 -6.80 -0.04 -10.66
C GLY A 8 -5.85 -1.22 -10.44
N ARG A 9 -4.54 -0.99 -10.31
CA ARG A 9 -3.57 -2.07 -10.08
C ARG A 9 -3.56 -2.52 -8.62
N ILE A 10 -3.48 -3.83 -8.41
CA ILE A 10 -3.31 -4.44 -7.09
C ILE A 10 -1.83 -4.42 -6.68
N VAL A 11 -1.56 -3.95 -5.46
CA VAL A 11 -0.25 -3.88 -4.80
C VAL A 11 -0.35 -4.45 -3.37
N HIS A 12 0.79 -4.65 -2.72
CA HIS A 12 0.85 -4.94 -1.28
C HIS A 12 1.19 -3.68 -0.50
N PHE A 13 0.37 -3.37 0.49
CA PHE A 13 0.57 -2.31 1.46
C PHE A 13 1.16 -2.87 2.76
N TYR A 14 2.08 -2.10 3.35
CA TYR A 14 2.72 -2.40 4.62
C TYR A 14 2.70 -1.16 5.52
N THR A 15 2.48 -1.36 6.82
CA THR A 15 2.52 -0.30 7.83
C THR A 15 3.12 -0.82 9.15
N GLU A 16 4.21 -0.22 9.59
CA GLU A 16 4.83 -0.43 10.90
C GLU A 16 4.15 0.42 11.99
N ASP A 17 3.30 1.36 11.58
CA ASP A 17 2.52 2.18 12.51
C ASP A 17 1.43 1.34 13.19
N THR A 18 1.69 0.96 14.43
CA THR A 18 0.77 0.16 15.27
C THR A 18 -0.55 0.87 15.56
N SER A 19 -0.63 2.20 15.44
CA SER A 19 -1.89 2.92 15.59
C SER A 19 -2.86 2.68 14.42
N LYS A 20 -2.33 2.25 13.28
CA LYS A 20 -3.08 1.85 12.09
C LYS A 20 -3.30 0.35 11.99
N HIS A 21 -2.83 -0.41 12.98
CA HIS A 21 -3.13 -1.84 13.07
C HIS A 21 -4.55 -1.99 13.62
N PHE A 22 -5.43 -2.59 12.83
CA PHE A 22 -6.79 -2.88 13.26
C PHE A 22 -6.92 -4.36 13.62
N ASN A 23 -7.57 -4.67 14.75
CA ASN A 23 -7.93 -6.03 15.15
C ASN A 23 -6.77 -7.06 15.12
N GLY A 24 -5.58 -6.69 15.64
CA GLY A 24 -4.43 -7.60 15.72
C GLY A 24 -3.69 -7.81 14.40
N GLN A 25 -3.96 -6.98 13.40
CA GLN A 25 -3.11 -6.88 12.20
C GLN A 25 -1.67 -6.50 12.57
N GLY A 26 -0.70 -7.14 11.92
CA GLY A 26 0.71 -6.77 12.00
C GLY A 26 1.13 -5.85 10.86
N ILE A 27 2.39 -5.94 10.45
CA ILE A 27 3.00 -5.00 9.49
C ILE A 27 2.45 -5.15 8.05
N GLY A 28 1.86 -6.30 7.70
CA GLY A 28 1.41 -6.63 6.34
C GLY A 28 1.99 -7.97 5.87
N PRO A 29 1.84 -8.33 4.57
CA PRO A 29 1.24 -7.54 3.48
C PRO A 29 -0.29 -7.48 3.53
N TYR A 30 -0.85 -6.34 3.12
CA TYR A 30 -2.28 -6.20 2.85
C TYR A 30 -2.53 -5.89 1.38
N PRO A 31 -3.46 -6.60 0.71
CA PRO A 31 -3.80 -6.28 -0.66
C PRO A 31 -4.43 -4.89 -0.73
N ALA A 32 -3.98 -4.07 -1.67
CA ALA A 32 -4.49 -2.73 -1.88
C ALA A 32 -4.62 -2.42 -3.37
N ILE A 33 -5.58 -1.55 -3.72
CA ILE A 33 -5.80 -1.09 -5.09
C ILE A 33 -5.33 0.36 -5.19
N VAL A 34 -4.54 0.65 -6.23
CA VAL A 34 -4.15 2.02 -6.57
C VAL A 34 -5.35 2.80 -7.07
N THR A 35 -5.72 3.88 -6.40
CA THR A 35 -6.84 4.75 -6.79
C THR A 35 -6.39 6.04 -7.46
N GLN A 36 -5.14 6.46 -7.24
CA GLN A 36 -4.56 7.65 -7.87
C GLN A 36 -3.05 7.49 -7.98
N CYS A 37 -2.49 7.91 -9.12
CA CYS A 37 -1.05 8.07 -9.30
C CYS A 37 -0.70 9.56 -9.33
N PHE A 38 0.44 9.93 -8.77
CA PHE A 38 0.99 11.28 -8.83
C PHE A 38 2.27 11.30 -9.68
N ASP A 39 2.74 12.49 -10.08
CA ASP A 39 4.02 12.66 -10.81
C ASP A 39 5.26 12.39 -9.94
N GLY A 40 5.08 11.96 -8.69
CA GLY A 40 6.14 11.61 -7.73
C GLY A 40 6.06 10.15 -7.25
N PRO A 41 6.73 9.80 -6.13
CA PRO A 41 6.80 8.42 -5.64
C PRO A 41 5.50 7.92 -4.99
N TYR A 42 4.48 8.77 -4.90
CA TYR A 42 3.27 8.50 -4.14
C TYR A 42 2.14 7.96 -5.01
N VAL A 43 1.31 7.14 -4.40
CA VAL A 43 0.01 6.72 -4.90
C VAL A 43 -1.02 6.78 -3.78
N ASN A 44 -2.30 6.99 -4.12
CA ASN A 44 -3.38 6.74 -3.18
C ASN A 44 -3.81 5.27 -3.27
N LEU A 45 -4.09 4.67 -2.11
CA LEU A 45 -4.49 3.28 -1.98
C LEU A 45 -5.82 3.11 -1.25
N LYS A 46 -6.60 2.17 -1.76
CA LYS A 46 -7.68 1.51 -1.00
C LYS A 46 -7.17 0.16 -0.51
N VAL A 47 -7.01 0.00 0.80
CA VAL A 47 -6.51 -1.23 1.42
C VAL A 47 -7.68 -2.16 1.71
N LEU A 48 -7.58 -3.40 1.24
CA LEU A 48 -8.59 -4.44 1.40
C LEU A 48 -8.26 -5.26 2.65
N HIS A 49 -9.18 -5.30 3.61
CA HIS A 49 -9.02 -6.02 4.86
C HIS A 49 -10.30 -6.78 5.22
N TRP A 50 -10.19 -7.78 6.10
CA TRP A 50 -11.30 -8.52 6.69
C TRP A 50 -12.35 -7.64 7.36
N GLY A 51 -11.93 -6.50 7.93
CA GLY A 51 -12.82 -5.51 8.55
C GLY A 51 -13.45 -4.51 7.58
N GLY A 52 -13.11 -4.56 6.28
CA GLY A 52 -13.62 -3.63 5.27
C GLY A 52 -12.51 -3.03 4.39
N VAL A 53 -12.86 -1.95 3.69
CA VAL A 53 -11.96 -1.21 2.80
C VAL A 53 -11.63 0.14 3.42
N TYR A 54 -10.33 0.48 3.50
CA TYR A 54 -9.86 1.74 4.08
C TYR A 54 -9.12 2.59 3.06
N ASP A 55 -9.22 3.92 3.19
CA ASP A 55 -8.33 4.85 2.49
C ASP A 55 -7.04 5.03 3.26
N GLU A 56 -5.91 4.74 2.62
CA GLU A 56 -4.60 5.03 3.19
C GLU A 56 -4.02 6.39 2.72
N GLY A 57 -4.50 6.88 1.57
CA GLY A 57 -3.99 8.12 0.96
C GLY A 57 -2.58 7.97 0.42
N SER A 58 -1.80 9.06 0.39
CA SER A 58 -0.49 9.13 -0.25
C SER A 58 0.55 8.20 0.40
N VAL A 59 0.85 7.08 -0.26
CA VAL A 59 1.83 6.07 0.14
C VAL A 59 2.93 5.98 -0.90
N SER A 60 4.19 5.97 -0.46
CA SER A 60 5.36 5.83 -1.33
C SER A 60 5.75 4.38 -1.55
N HIS A 61 6.54 4.13 -2.60
CA HIS A 61 7.09 2.79 -2.83
C HIS A 61 8.07 2.40 -1.71
N LYS A 62 8.26 1.10 -1.48
CA LYS A 62 9.18 0.53 -0.47
C LYS A 62 10.59 1.12 -0.53
N ASP A 63 11.07 1.44 -1.73
CA ASP A 63 12.41 1.96 -1.95
C ASP A 63 12.57 3.45 -1.54
N ASP A 64 11.45 4.16 -1.35
CA ASP A 64 11.43 5.60 -1.07
C ASP A 64 11.15 5.93 0.41
N CYS A 65 10.65 4.98 1.22
CA CYS A 65 10.32 5.23 2.63
C CYS A 65 10.29 3.95 3.49
N LEU A 66 10.67 4.09 4.76
CA LEU A 66 10.53 3.06 5.79
C LEU A 66 9.32 3.38 6.68
N GLY A 67 8.63 2.35 7.18
CA GLY A 67 7.47 2.49 8.06
C GLY A 67 6.13 2.31 7.35
N ARG A 68 5.83 3.08 6.30
CA ARG A 68 4.56 2.95 5.56
C ARG A 68 4.79 3.02 4.06
N TYR A 69 4.56 1.90 3.37
CA TYR A 69 4.92 1.79 1.96
C TYR A 69 4.06 0.79 1.20
N TRP A 70 4.13 0.87 -0.12
CA TRP A 70 3.61 -0.16 -1.02
C TRP A 70 4.74 -0.86 -1.76
N ALA A 71 4.51 -2.10 -2.14
CA ALA A 71 5.40 -2.88 -2.99
C ALA A 71 4.58 -3.69 -4.00
N TRP A 72 5.23 -4.05 -5.11
CA TRP A 72 4.68 -5.03 -6.02
C TRP A 72 4.47 -6.38 -5.31
N PRO A 73 3.34 -7.08 -5.56
CA PRO A 73 3.19 -8.46 -5.11
C PRO A 73 4.31 -9.31 -5.69
N GLU A 74 4.85 -10.24 -4.89
CA GLU A 74 5.84 -11.20 -5.38
C GLU A 74 5.22 -12.03 -6.51
N ARG A 75 5.98 -12.23 -7.59
CA ARG A 75 5.61 -13.17 -8.64
C ARG A 75 6.07 -14.54 -8.19
N VAL A 76 5.14 -15.38 -7.78
CA VAL A 76 5.32 -16.84 -7.69
C VAL A 76 5.39 -17.46 -9.08
#